data_AF-A0A7W5K0C5-F1
#
_entry.id   AF-A0A7W5K0C5-F1
#
_cell.length_a   1.000
_cell.length_b   1.000
_cell.length_c   1.000
_cell.angle_alpha   90.00
_cell.angle_beta   90.00
_cell.angle_gamma   90.00
#
_symmetry.space_group_name_H-M   'P 1'
#
loop_
_entity.id
_entity.type
_entity.pdbx_description
1 polymer ?
#
loop_
_entity_poly.entity_id
_entity_poly.type
_entity_poly.pdbx_seq_one_letter_code
_entity_poly.pdbx_strand_id
1 'polypeptide(L)'
;MNLSLPFPASLRPGLAVALLLLLALAGLPPLAAGDDDWQELHERVSRGELVPMATVLDWLEARYAGQVLEVELEREDSRLVYEVEMLGPRGQRVEFAFDAASGELIGIEGVGIDDMRRRP
;
A
#
# COMPACT_ATOMS: atom_id res chain seq x y z
N MET A 1 39.88 -62.11 -23.56
CA MET A 1 38.54 -62.71 -23.38
C MET A 1 37.71 -61.77 -22.52
N ASN A 2 36.45 -61.58 -22.92
CA ASN A 2 35.49 -60.52 -22.52
C ASN A 2 35.45 -60.13 -21.05
N LEU A 3 35.22 -58.84 -20.80
CA LEU A 3 34.35 -58.36 -19.73
C LEU A 3 33.38 -57.32 -20.31
N SER A 4 32.10 -57.70 -20.29
CA SER A 4 30.96 -56.95 -20.81
C SER A 4 30.75 -55.62 -20.10
N LEU A 5 30.34 -54.60 -20.86
CA LEU A 5 29.83 -53.32 -20.35
C LEU A 5 28.38 -53.48 -19.85
N PRO A 6 28.01 -52.97 -18.66
CA PRO A 6 26.61 -52.73 -18.35
C PRO A 6 26.12 -51.39 -18.93
N PHE A 7 24.94 -51.44 -19.55
CA PHE A 7 24.18 -50.35 -20.17
C PHE A 7 24.01 -49.11 -19.25
N PRO A 8 23.96 -47.87 -19.81
CA PRO A 8 23.51 -46.71 -19.05
C PRO A 8 22.00 -46.77 -18.81
N ALA A 9 21.60 -46.61 -17.54
CA ALA A 9 20.21 -46.45 -17.15
C ALA A 9 19.61 -45.23 -17.84
N SER A 10 18.59 -45.44 -18.68
CA SER A 10 17.81 -44.37 -19.29
C SER A 10 17.08 -43.59 -18.19
N LEU A 11 17.47 -42.33 -17.99
CA LEU A 11 16.68 -41.41 -17.16
C LEU A 11 15.27 -41.33 -17.76
N ARG A 12 14.27 -41.63 -16.93
CA ARG A 12 12.86 -41.52 -17.34
C ARG A 12 12.56 -40.06 -17.69
N PRO A 13 11.99 -39.75 -18.87
CA PRO A 13 11.75 -38.38 -19.31
C PRO A 13 10.87 -37.57 -18.36
N GLY A 14 10.04 -38.23 -17.54
CA GLY A 14 9.24 -37.57 -16.49
C GLY A 14 10.06 -36.96 -15.34
N LEU A 15 11.23 -37.53 -14.99
CA LEU A 15 12.11 -36.98 -13.96
C LEU A 15 12.86 -35.73 -14.45
N ALA A 16 13.21 -35.68 -15.74
CA ALA A 16 13.84 -34.51 -16.35
C ALA A 16 12.86 -33.32 -16.45
N VAL A 17 11.59 -33.57 -16.76
CA VAL A 17 10.54 -32.53 -16.80
C VAL A 17 10.21 -32.01 -15.40
N ALA A 18 10.13 -32.89 -14.40
CA ALA A 18 9.90 -32.48 -13.01
C ALA A 18 11.06 -31.65 -12.43
N LEU A 19 12.31 -31.97 -12.80
CA LEU A 19 13.49 -31.21 -12.37
C LEU A 19 13.58 -29.84 -13.06
N LEU A 20 13.21 -29.74 -14.35
CA LEU A 20 13.09 -28.47 -15.09
C LEU A 20 11.98 -27.57 -14.51
N LEU A 21 10.84 -28.13 -14.10
CA LEU A 21 9.78 -27.39 -13.42
C LEU A 21 10.20 -26.90 -12.02
N LEU A 22 10.99 -27.70 -11.27
CA LEU A 22 11.56 -27.27 -9.99
C LEU A 22 12.63 -26.17 -10.15
N LEU A 23 13.48 -26.26 -11.18
CA LEU A 23 14.48 -25.24 -11.50
C LEU A 23 13.85 -23.93 -12.00
N ALA A 24 12.72 -24.00 -12.69
CA ALA A 24 11.95 -22.82 -13.09
C ALA A 24 11.32 -22.07 -11.90
N LEU A 25 11.05 -22.78 -10.78
CA LEU A 25 10.51 -22.17 -9.56
C LEU A 25 11.58 -21.48 -8.69
N ALA A 26 12.85 -21.86 -8.86
CA ALA A 26 13.99 -21.28 -8.13
C ALA A 26 14.50 -19.94 -8.73
N GLY A 27 13.99 -19.55 -9.90
CA GLY A 27 14.35 -18.31 -10.60
C GLY A 27 13.31 -17.19 -10.45
N LEU A 28 12.26 -17.40 -9.66
CA LEU A 28 11.32 -16.33 -9.34
C LEU A 28 12.05 -15.33 -8.43
N PRO A 29 12.17 -14.04 -8.82
CA PRO A 29 12.66 -13.04 -7.89
C PRO A 29 11.73 -13.05 -6.65
N PRO A 30 12.27 -12.86 -5.44
CA PRO A 30 11.40 -12.62 -4.31
C PRO A 30 10.46 -11.47 -4.69
N LEU A 31 9.15 -11.69 -4.57
CA LEU A 31 8.19 -10.59 -4.54
C LEU A 31 8.66 -9.73 -3.38
N ALA A 32 9.30 -8.60 -3.68
CA ALA A 32 9.72 -7.61 -2.70
C ALA A 32 8.44 -6.99 -2.13
N ALA A 33 7.88 -7.68 -1.15
CA ALA A 33 6.73 -7.23 -0.41
C ALA A 33 7.24 -6.39 0.76
N GLY A 34 7.11 -5.06 0.66
CA GLY A 34 6.67 -4.24 1.80
C GLY A 34 7.65 -3.26 2.44
N ASP A 35 8.98 -3.38 2.29
CA ASP A 35 9.90 -2.52 3.05
C ASP A 35 10.43 -1.28 2.28
N ASP A 36 10.48 -1.32 0.94
CA ASP A 36 11.03 -0.22 0.12
C ASP A 36 10.07 0.98 -0.04
N ASP A 37 8.77 0.80 0.26
CA ASP A 37 7.72 1.78 -0.05
C ASP A 37 7.80 3.03 0.85
N TRP A 38 8.09 2.86 2.14
CA TRP A 38 8.10 3.97 3.11
C TRP A 38 9.27 4.95 2.91
N GLN A 39 10.44 4.45 2.49
CA GLN A 39 11.59 5.32 2.20
C GLN A 39 11.31 6.18 0.97
N GLU A 40 10.74 5.60 -0.08
CA GLU A 40 10.32 6.33 -1.27
C GLU A 40 9.30 7.42 -0.91
N LEU A 41 8.28 7.10 -0.12
CA LEU A 41 7.28 8.08 0.32
C LEU A 41 7.92 9.23 1.11
N HIS A 42 8.84 8.94 2.02
CA HIS A 42 9.56 9.97 2.78
C HIS A 42 10.40 10.87 1.87
N GLU A 43 11.06 10.31 0.86
CA GLU A 43 11.79 11.09 -0.13
C GLU A 43 10.85 11.97 -0.96
N ARG A 44 9.68 11.45 -1.36
CA ARG A 44 8.70 12.22 -2.14
C ARG A 44 8.16 13.42 -1.37
N VAL A 45 7.91 13.28 -0.06
CA VAL A 45 7.61 14.42 0.82
C VAL A 45 8.80 15.37 0.89
N SER A 46 10.03 14.85 1.06
CA SER A 46 11.25 15.66 1.15
C SER A 46 11.55 16.43 -0.14
N ARG A 47 11.18 15.88 -1.31
CA ARG A 47 11.27 16.53 -2.62
C ARG A 47 10.10 17.48 -2.91
N GLY A 48 9.10 17.55 -2.03
CA GLY A 48 7.91 18.37 -2.20
C GLY A 48 6.93 17.85 -3.26
N GLU A 49 7.03 16.57 -3.63
CA GLU A 49 6.08 15.91 -4.53
C GLU A 49 4.79 15.52 -3.81
N LEU A 50 4.85 15.33 -2.49
CA LEU A 50 3.72 15.06 -1.61
C LEU A 50 3.72 16.06 -0.46
N VAL A 51 2.53 16.49 -0.02
CA VAL A 51 2.41 17.30 1.19
C VAL A 51 2.67 16.44 2.43
N PRO A 52 3.30 16.95 3.50
CA PRO A 52 3.43 16.20 4.73
C PRO A 52 2.05 15.86 5.32
N MET A 53 1.86 14.61 5.77
CA MET A 53 0.61 14.16 6.43
C MET A 53 0.16 15.11 7.56
N ALA A 54 1.11 15.64 8.34
CA ALA A 54 0.81 16.61 9.39
C ALA A 54 0.02 17.83 8.87
N THR A 55 0.27 18.26 7.63
CA THR A 55 -0.42 19.39 6.99
C THR A 55 -1.92 19.15 6.85
N VAL A 56 -2.33 17.95 6.43
CA VAL A 56 -3.75 17.62 6.27
C VAL A 56 -4.42 17.38 7.62
N LEU A 57 -3.69 16.81 8.59
CA LEU A 57 -4.18 16.63 9.96
C LEU A 57 -4.39 17.98 10.67
N ASP A 58 -3.46 18.92 10.55
CA ASP A 58 -3.60 20.28 11.08
C ASP A 58 -4.81 21.00 10.43
N TRP A 59 -4.98 20.82 9.13
CA TRP A 59 -6.12 21.37 8.39
C TRP A 59 -7.45 20.83 8.91
N LEU A 60 -7.52 19.52 9.18
CA LEU A 60 -8.69 18.83 9.75
C LEU A 60 -8.96 19.29 11.17
N GLU A 61 -7.96 19.29 12.04
CA GLU A 61 -8.12 19.68 13.45
C GLU A 61 -8.65 21.12 13.56
N ALA A 62 -8.18 22.02 12.69
CA ALA A 62 -8.65 23.40 12.65
C ALA A 62 -10.13 23.54 12.26
N ARG A 63 -10.71 22.58 11.51
CA ARG A 63 -12.04 22.70 10.89
C ARG A 63 -13.08 21.72 11.44
N TYR A 64 -12.65 20.61 12.01
CA TYR A 64 -13.51 19.54 12.46
C TYR A 64 -13.16 19.12 13.89
N ALA A 65 -14.19 18.83 14.67
CA ALA A 65 -14.11 18.25 16.00
C ALA A 65 -14.25 16.74 15.87
N GLY A 66 -13.30 16.02 16.44
CA GLY A 66 -13.27 14.56 16.43
C GLY A 66 -11.88 14.05 16.78
N GLN A 67 -11.76 12.73 16.86
CA GLN A 67 -10.51 12.02 17.05
C GLN A 67 -10.17 11.27 15.78
N VAL A 68 -8.91 11.33 15.33
CA VAL A 68 -8.42 10.49 14.23
C VAL A 68 -8.40 9.03 14.71
N LEU A 69 -9.02 8.15 13.93
CA LEU A 69 -9.03 6.70 14.15
C LEU A 69 -7.98 6.01 13.30
N GLU A 70 -7.90 6.41 12.03
CA GLU A 70 -7.08 5.75 11.02
C GLU A 70 -6.59 6.79 10.01
N VAL A 71 -5.41 6.52 9.46
CA VAL A 71 -4.76 7.33 8.44
C VAL A 71 -4.12 6.38 7.45
N GLU A 72 -4.56 6.45 6.21
CA GLU A 72 -4.06 5.62 5.12
C GLU A 72 -3.53 6.47 3.98
N LEU A 73 -2.64 5.88 3.20
CA LEU A 73 -2.16 6.45 1.94
C LEU A 73 -2.46 5.42 0.86
N GLU A 74 -3.48 5.71 0.07
CA GLU A 74 -3.98 4.80 -0.95
C GLU A 74 -3.62 5.27 -2.36
N ARG A 75 -3.63 4.33 -3.30
CA ARG A 75 -3.40 4.62 -4.72
C ARG A 75 -4.67 4.41 -5.52
N GLU A 76 -5.32 5.51 -5.86
CA GLU A 76 -6.54 5.53 -6.66
C GLU A 76 -6.27 6.11 -8.05
N ASP A 77 -6.58 5.38 -9.12
CA ASP A 77 -6.44 5.85 -10.52
C ASP A 77 -5.07 6.52 -10.81
N SER A 78 -3.99 5.95 -10.28
CA SER A 78 -2.59 6.45 -10.37
C SER A 78 -2.25 7.68 -9.52
N ARG A 79 -3.19 8.20 -8.74
CA ARG A 79 -2.99 9.28 -7.77
C ARG A 79 -2.83 8.71 -6.37
N LEU A 80 -2.02 9.38 -5.56
CA LEU A 80 -1.95 9.10 -4.13
C LEU A 80 -2.97 9.94 -3.37
N VAL A 81 -3.69 9.31 -2.47
CA VAL A 81 -4.76 9.92 -1.67
C VAL A 81 -4.48 9.66 -0.20
N TYR A 82 -4.54 10.71 0.63
CA TYR A 82 -4.58 10.55 2.08
C TYR A 82 -6.03 10.38 2.51
N GLU A 83 -6.32 9.26 3.15
CA GLU A 83 -7.63 8.98 3.74
C GLU A 83 -7.51 9.05 5.26
N VAL A 84 -8.31 9.91 5.88
CA VAL A 84 -8.32 10.11 7.33
C VAL A 84 -9.70 9.80 7.88
N GLU A 85 -9.82 8.70 8.62
CA GLU A 85 -11.05 8.36 9.32
C GLU A 85 -11.09 9.06 10.70
N MET A 86 -12.16 9.80 10.97
CA MET A 86 -12.38 10.51 12.23
C MET A 86 -13.67 10.08 12.94
N LEU A 87 -13.58 9.95 14.27
CA LEU A 87 -14.71 9.78 15.18
C LEU A 87 -15.15 11.12 15.78
N GLY A 88 -16.33 11.59 15.37
CA GLY A 88 -16.96 12.78 15.92
C GLY A 88 -17.57 12.57 17.31
N PRO A 89 -17.86 13.67 18.05
CA PRO A 89 -18.24 13.62 19.46
C PRO A 89 -19.59 12.95 19.76
N ARG A 90 -20.44 12.73 18.75
CA ARG A 90 -21.71 11.98 18.92
C ARG A 90 -21.67 10.61 18.22
N GLY A 91 -20.48 10.06 17.99
CA GLY A 91 -20.27 8.76 17.32
C GLY A 91 -20.34 8.82 15.79
N GLN A 92 -20.12 9.99 15.19
CA GLN A 92 -20.02 10.13 13.73
C GLN A 92 -18.73 9.44 13.28
N ARG A 93 -18.79 8.64 12.22
CA ARG A 93 -17.60 8.12 11.55
C ARG A 93 -17.53 8.77 10.19
N VAL A 94 -16.48 9.54 9.94
CA VAL A 94 -16.33 10.36 8.74
C VAL A 94 -14.94 10.17 8.20
N GLU A 95 -14.86 9.86 6.92
CA GLU A 95 -13.64 9.77 6.16
C GLU A 95 -13.42 11.07 5.38
N PHE A 96 -12.20 11.57 5.40
CA PHE A 96 -11.77 12.73 4.64
C PHE A 96 -10.66 12.30 3.69
N ALA A 97 -10.90 12.46 2.39
CA ALA A 97 -9.95 12.11 1.34
C ALA A 97 -9.26 13.37 0.81
N PHE A 98 -7.93 13.38 0.78
CA PHE A 98 -7.11 14.48 0.29
C PHE A 98 -6.19 14.03 -0.84
N ASP A 99 -6.04 14.87 -1.87
CA ASP A 99 -4.98 14.67 -2.85
C ASP A 99 -3.62 14.82 -2.16
N ALA A 100 -2.80 13.77 -2.20
CA ALA A 100 -1.54 13.75 -1.45
C ALA A 100 -0.48 14.69 -2.02
N ALA A 101 -0.59 15.10 -3.30
CA ALA A 101 0.35 16.02 -3.93
C ALA A 101 0.03 17.48 -3.62
N SER A 102 -1.26 17.85 -3.59
CA SER A 102 -1.69 19.24 -3.36
C SER A 102 -2.15 19.52 -1.92
N GLY A 103 -2.55 18.49 -1.17
CA GLY A 103 -3.23 18.62 0.12
C GLY A 103 -4.69 19.11 0.01
N GLU A 104 -5.26 19.11 -1.19
CA GLU A 104 -6.64 19.52 -1.41
C GLU A 104 -7.61 18.44 -0.91
N LEU A 105 -8.64 18.86 -0.16
CA LEU A 105 -9.73 17.96 0.22
C LEU A 105 -10.56 17.64 -1.03
N ILE A 106 -10.56 16.37 -1.44
CA ILE A 106 -11.23 15.88 -2.65
C ILE A 106 -12.49 15.06 -2.36
N GLY A 107 -12.66 14.58 -1.13
CA GLY A 107 -13.82 13.79 -0.74
C GLY A 107 -14.13 13.88 0.76
N ILE A 108 -15.41 13.77 1.09
CA ILE A 108 -15.87 13.53 2.47
C ILE A 108 -16.98 12.49 2.42
N GLU A 109 -16.81 11.41 3.16
CA GLU A 109 -17.80 10.33 3.25
C GLU A 109 -18.18 10.09 4.72
N GLY A 110 -19.48 9.91 4.98
CA GLY A 110 -19.99 9.66 6.32
C GLY A 110 -21.28 10.43 6.63
N VAL A 111 -21.77 10.26 7.85
CA VAL A 111 -23.05 10.82 8.29
C VAL A 111 -22.86 11.83 9.43
N GLY A 112 -23.64 12.91 9.39
CA GLY A 112 -23.63 13.92 10.46
C GLY A 112 -22.39 14.82 10.48
N ILE A 113 -21.70 14.97 9.35
CA ILE A 113 -20.44 15.75 9.21
C ILE A 113 -20.60 17.20 9.67
N ASP A 114 -21.77 17.83 9.42
CA ASP A 114 -22.01 19.23 9.79
C ASP A 114 -21.87 19.49 11.28
N ASP A 115 -22.23 18.52 12.10
CA ASP A 115 -22.14 18.61 13.56
C ASP A 115 -20.69 18.44 14.07
N MET A 116 -19.78 18.00 13.19
CA MET A 116 -18.34 17.98 13.48
C MET A 116 -17.68 19.31 13.12
N ARG A 117 -18.24 20.15 12.25
CA ARG A 117 -17.57 21.40 11.83
C ARG A 117 -17.39 22.35 13.02
N ARG A 118 -16.14 22.79 13.22
CA ARG A 118 -15.83 23.89 14.14
C ARG A 118 -16.36 25.18 13.52
N ARG A 119 -17.17 25.92 14.29
CA ARG A 119 -17.58 27.26 13.88
C ARG A 119 -16.46 28.25 14.19
N PRO A 120 -16.21 29.22 13.30
CA PRO A 120 -15.24 30.29 13.55
C PRO A 120 -15.64 31.17 14.75
#